data_AF-A0A9W6WC69-F1
#
_entry.id   AF-A0A9W6WC69-F1
#
_cell.length_a   1.000
_cell.length_b   1.000
_cell.length_c   1.000
_cell.angle_alpha   90.00
_cell.angle_beta   90.00
_cell.angle_gamma   90.00
#
_symmetry.space_group_name_H-M   'P 1'
#
loop_
_entity.id
_entity.type
_entity.pdbx_description
1 polymer ?
#
loop_
_entity_poly.entity_id
_entity_poly.type
_entity_poly.pdbx_seq_one_letter_code
_entity_poly.pdbx_strand_id
1 'polypeptide(L)'
;MPWSRVRQAVDGAAEAFDHLAGVLKGRLDDTAGVRADIHELFGTSSSELTLEAKEQTAVAATRLSAAAERYELAAGQCRAYLEWADPGGFGGSVRGLGKAVTFGEPSGGNGPAGSPPARRALTDVTEPRMRVFVEQGEDGMADLLDRDDGIVGERLRYLEAGGHAVGRHGGQVTGEQLQARASEGLDPMNGSTTDWYHGLEHNMPRHATAFTSNAALVFAEAAAAHSRVARAERAAADAERLDYIYVILPAREVFGDRFARHMHGYTRKGGPTRPAPTERTVFGESTKIVTHYKREAPGEPWVPVSCFPKASRT
;
A
#
# COMPACT_ATOMS: atom_id res chain seq x y z
N MET A 1 -23.57 12.19 22.85
CA MET A 1 -24.35 11.01 23.29
C MET A 1 -23.46 10.24 24.27
N PRO A 2 -23.95 9.75 25.43
CA PRO A 2 -23.09 9.06 26.40
C PRO A 2 -22.48 7.79 25.78
N TRP A 3 -21.20 7.54 26.03
CA TRP A 3 -20.47 6.38 25.49
C TRP A 3 -21.13 5.04 25.84
N SER A 4 -21.75 4.95 27.02
CA SER A 4 -22.54 3.79 27.44
C SER A 4 -23.71 3.47 26.51
N ARG A 5 -24.37 4.48 25.92
CA ARG A 5 -25.45 4.28 24.95
C ARG A 5 -24.94 3.85 23.58
N VAL A 6 -23.75 4.32 23.19
CA VAL A 6 -23.10 3.88 21.95
C VAL A 6 -22.66 2.42 22.07
N ARG A 7 -22.01 2.06 23.20
CA ARG A 7 -21.62 0.67 23.50
C ARG A 7 -22.84 -0.26 23.51
N GLN A 8 -23.91 0.12 24.22
CA GLN A 8 -25.15 -0.66 24.23
C GLN A 8 -25.78 -0.84 22.84
N ALA A 9 -25.72 0.19 21.98
CA ALA A 9 -26.22 0.09 20.62
C ALA A 9 -25.35 -0.81 19.73
N VAL A 10 -24.02 -0.79 19.91
CA VAL A 10 -23.08 -1.65 19.18
C VAL A 10 -23.18 -3.09 19.64
N ASP A 11 -23.25 -3.34 20.95
CA ASP A 11 -23.44 -4.68 21.52
C ASP A 11 -24.77 -5.29 21.04
N GLY A 12 -25.85 -4.51 21.07
CA GLY A 12 -27.15 -4.94 20.52
C GLY A 12 -27.12 -5.19 19.02
N ALA A 13 -26.31 -4.44 18.25
CA ALA A 13 -26.10 -4.71 16.84
C ALA A 13 -25.32 -6.01 16.63
N ALA A 14 -24.26 -6.26 17.40
CA ALA A 14 -23.46 -7.48 17.35
C ALA A 14 -24.31 -8.73 17.66
N GLU A 15 -25.15 -8.68 18.70
CA GLU A 15 -26.09 -9.76 19.03
C GLU A 15 -27.12 -10.00 17.91
N ALA A 16 -27.65 -8.92 17.32
CA ALA A 16 -28.55 -9.03 16.17
C ALA A 16 -27.85 -9.63 14.93
N PHE A 17 -26.55 -9.33 14.74
CA PHE A 17 -25.74 -9.90 13.66
C PHE A 17 -25.45 -11.38 13.88
N ASP A 18 -25.08 -11.80 15.09
CA ASP A 18 -24.86 -13.22 15.42
C ASP A 18 -26.17 -14.02 15.29
N HIS A 19 -27.31 -13.44 15.68
CA HIS A 19 -28.61 -14.04 15.44
C HIS A 19 -28.93 -14.19 13.95
N LEU A 20 -28.70 -13.15 13.15
CA LEU A 20 -28.94 -13.18 11.70
C LEU A 20 -28.01 -14.20 11.01
N ALA A 21 -26.75 -14.28 11.42
CA ALA A 21 -25.79 -15.28 10.94
C ALA A 21 -26.24 -16.70 11.32
N GLY A 22 -26.74 -16.91 12.54
CA GLY A 22 -27.34 -18.18 12.98
C GLY A 22 -28.59 -18.57 12.17
N VAL A 23 -29.46 -17.61 11.86
CA VAL A 23 -30.65 -17.84 11.00
C VAL A 23 -30.25 -18.13 9.55
N LEU A 24 -29.27 -17.41 9.00
CA LEU A 24 -28.77 -17.64 7.64
C LEU A 24 -28.04 -18.97 7.51
N LYS A 25 -27.23 -19.34 8.51
CA LYS A 25 -26.58 -20.65 8.60
C LYS A 25 -27.61 -21.76 8.77
N GLY A 26 -28.58 -21.58 9.65
CA GLY A 26 -29.72 -22.48 9.81
C GLY A 26 -30.48 -22.67 8.50
N ARG A 27 -30.73 -21.60 7.73
CA ARG A 27 -31.37 -21.67 6.40
C ARG A 27 -30.48 -22.28 5.30
N LEU A 28 -29.16 -22.17 5.43
CA LEU A 28 -28.19 -22.80 4.52
C LEU A 28 -28.09 -24.31 4.81
N ASP A 29 -28.06 -24.70 6.08
CA ASP A 29 -28.16 -26.09 6.51
C ASP A 29 -29.54 -26.65 6.13
N ASP A 30 -30.58 -25.82 6.21
CA ASP A 30 -31.93 -26.10 5.70
C ASP A 30 -32.01 -26.03 4.18
N THR A 31 -31.03 -25.53 3.41
CA THR A 31 -31.02 -25.77 1.95
C THR A 31 -30.58 -27.19 1.60
N ALA A 32 -29.86 -27.88 2.48
CA ALA A 32 -29.68 -29.33 2.40
C ALA A 32 -30.96 -30.06 2.86
N GLY A 33 -31.69 -29.52 3.84
CA GLY A 33 -33.04 -29.94 4.26
C GLY A 33 -34.11 -29.78 3.17
N VAL A 34 -34.24 -28.59 2.57
CA VAL A 34 -35.08 -28.25 1.42
C VAL A 34 -34.74 -29.12 0.20
N ARG A 35 -33.51 -29.58 0.05
CA ARG A 35 -33.15 -30.56 -1.00
C ARG A 35 -33.73 -31.95 -0.72
N ALA A 36 -33.89 -32.32 0.54
CA ALA A 36 -34.58 -33.54 0.99
C ALA A 36 -36.11 -33.35 0.95
N ASP A 37 -36.62 -32.21 1.40
CA ASP A 37 -38.04 -31.89 1.42
C ASP A 37 -38.63 -31.67 0.01
N ILE A 38 -37.87 -31.11 -0.94
CA ILE A 38 -38.30 -31.03 -2.37
C ILE A 38 -38.39 -32.44 -2.97
N HIS A 39 -37.50 -33.35 -2.57
CA HIS A 39 -37.55 -34.75 -2.98
C HIS A 39 -38.78 -35.48 -2.40
N GLU A 40 -39.21 -35.10 -1.19
CA GLU A 40 -40.38 -35.65 -0.50
C GLU A 40 -41.71 -35.01 -0.94
N LEU A 41 -41.74 -33.69 -1.22
CA LEU A 41 -42.93 -32.93 -1.64
C LEU A 41 -43.31 -33.10 -3.10
N PHE A 42 -42.33 -33.31 -4.00
CA PHE A 42 -42.60 -33.37 -5.45
C PHE A 42 -42.45 -34.77 -6.03
N GLY A 43 -41.90 -35.74 -5.30
CA GLY A 43 -41.71 -37.11 -5.79
C GLY A 43 -40.81 -37.21 -7.03
N THR A 44 -40.20 -36.10 -7.44
CA THR A 44 -39.40 -36.00 -8.66
C THR A 44 -37.94 -36.19 -8.31
N SER A 45 -37.33 -37.17 -8.98
CA SER A 45 -35.90 -37.42 -8.82
C SER A 45 -35.10 -36.22 -9.35
N SER A 46 -33.94 -35.91 -8.77
CA SER A 46 -32.98 -34.88 -9.22
C SER A 46 -32.73 -34.84 -10.76
N SER A 47 -33.02 -35.92 -11.49
CA SER A 47 -33.01 -35.96 -12.95
C SER A 47 -34.11 -35.16 -13.66
N GLU A 48 -35.21 -34.78 -13.00
CA GLU A 48 -36.36 -34.09 -13.62
C GLU A 48 -36.36 -32.56 -13.45
N LEU A 49 -35.47 -32.02 -12.62
CA LEU A 49 -35.23 -30.57 -12.61
C LEU A 49 -34.66 -30.14 -13.97
N THR A 50 -35.33 -29.19 -14.61
CA THR A 50 -34.86 -28.60 -15.86
C THR A 50 -33.45 -28.05 -15.67
N LEU A 51 -32.64 -28.09 -16.73
CA LEU A 51 -31.28 -27.55 -16.70
C LEU A 51 -31.27 -26.10 -16.19
N GLU A 52 -32.26 -25.31 -16.59
CA GLU A 52 -32.47 -23.94 -16.14
C GLU A 52 -32.70 -23.82 -14.62
N ALA A 53 -33.51 -24.70 -14.01
CA ALA A 53 -33.73 -24.68 -12.56
C ALA A 53 -32.47 -25.06 -11.77
N LYS A 54 -31.65 -25.98 -12.32
CA LYS A 54 -30.35 -26.35 -11.74
C LYS A 54 -29.36 -25.19 -11.80
N GLU A 55 -29.30 -24.49 -12.93
CA GLU A 55 -28.46 -23.31 -13.12
C GLU A 55 -28.88 -22.16 -12.20
N GLN A 56 -30.17 -21.87 -12.09
CA GLN A 56 -30.69 -20.82 -11.20
C GLN A 56 -30.38 -21.11 -9.72
N THR A 57 -30.48 -22.37 -9.30
CA THR A 57 -30.15 -22.80 -7.93
C THR A 57 -28.64 -22.65 -7.65
N ALA A 58 -27.77 -23.00 -8.60
CA ALA A 58 -26.33 -22.82 -8.47
C ALA A 58 -25.92 -21.35 -8.39
N VAL A 59 -26.57 -20.48 -9.19
CA VAL A 59 -26.36 -19.03 -9.13
C VAL A 59 -26.82 -18.44 -7.79
N ALA A 60 -27.96 -18.90 -7.27
CA ALA A 60 -28.47 -18.47 -5.96
C ALA A 60 -27.51 -18.88 -4.82
N ALA A 61 -27.02 -20.12 -4.81
CA ALA A 61 -26.06 -20.60 -3.82
C ALA A 61 -24.75 -19.80 -3.86
N THR A 62 -24.23 -19.52 -5.06
CA THR A 62 -23.02 -18.70 -5.24
C THR A 62 -23.21 -17.28 -4.68
N ARG A 63 -24.37 -16.66 -4.95
CA ARG A 63 -24.69 -15.32 -4.42
C ARG A 63 -24.83 -15.32 -2.89
N LEU A 64 -25.40 -16.38 -2.32
CA LEU A 64 -25.57 -16.52 -0.87
C LEU A 64 -24.22 -16.71 -0.16
N SER A 65 -23.33 -17.53 -0.72
CA SER A 65 -21.95 -17.70 -0.21
C SER A 65 -21.18 -16.38 -0.21
N ALA A 66 -21.23 -15.65 -1.33
CA ALA A 66 -20.60 -14.33 -1.43
C ALA A 66 -21.23 -13.28 -0.48
N ALA A 67 -22.51 -13.43 -0.12
CA ALA A 67 -23.14 -12.59 0.89
C ALA A 67 -22.65 -12.96 2.30
N ALA A 68 -22.63 -14.25 2.66
CA ALA A 68 -22.14 -14.74 3.95
C ALA A 68 -20.67 -14.32 4.21
N GLU A 69 -19.81 -14.42 3.21
CA GLU A 69 -18.42 -13.95 3.29
C GLU A 69 -18.34 -12.44 3.56
N ARG A 70 -19.19 -11.63 2.92
CA ARG A 70 -19.25 -10.18 3.19
C ARG A 70 -19.75 -9.87 4.59
N TYR A 71 -20.64 -10.69 5.14
CA TYR A 71 -21.15 -10.53 6.51
C TYR A 71 -20.12 -10.90 7.59
N GLU A 72 -19.46 -12.05 7.47
CA GLU A 72 -18.40 -12.43 8.42
C GLU A 72 -17.25 -11.41 8.44
N LEU A 73 -16.97 -10.81 7.28
CA LEU A 73 -16.03 -9.72 7.18
C LEU A 73 -16.46 -8.52 8.02
N ALA A 74 -17.69 -8.04 7.83
CA ALA A 74 -18.23 -6.91 8.58
C ALA A 74 -18.23 -7.20 10.10
N ALA A 75 -18.59 -8.41 10.50
CA ALA A 75 -18.56 -8.83 11.90
C ALA A 75 -17.14 -8.85 12.50
N GLY A 76 -16.15 -9.34 11.74
CA GLY A 76 -14.74 -9.29 12.12
C GLY A 76 -14.23 -7.85 12.29
N GLN A 77 -14.67 -6.93 11.43
CA GLN A 77 -14.33 -5.51 11.51
C GLN A 77 -14.95 -4.83 12.74
N CYS A 78 -16.20 -5.16 13.07
CA CYS A 78 -16.86 -4.66 14.27
C CYS A 78 -16.17 -5.17 15.56
N ARG A 79 -15.75 -6.44 15.60
CA ARG A 79 -15.01 -6.98 16.75
C ARG A 79 -13.64 -6.32 16.93
N ALA A 80 -12.87 -6.18 15.86
CA ALA A 80 -11.59 -5.48 15.91
C ALA A 80 -11.75 -4.01 16.35
N TYR A 81 -12.86 -3.36 15.96
CA TYR A 81 -13.19 -2.01 16.42
C TYR A 81 -13.51 -1.96 17.92
N LEU A 82 -14.28 -2.93 18.44
CA LEU A 82 -14.61 -3.02 19.87
C LEU A 82 -13.40 -3.31 20.75
N GLU A 83 -12.47 -4.13 20.27
CA GLU A 83 -11.18 -4.39 20.95
C GLU A 83 -10.24 -3.18 20.91
N TRP A 84 -10.37 -2.31 19.90
CA TRP A 84 -9.58 -1.08 19.75
C TRP A 84 -10.14 0.12 20.54
N ALA A 85 -11.45 0.14 20.81
CA ALA A 85 -12.14 1.29 21.42
C ALA A 85 -12.08 1.36 22.96
N ASP A 86 -11.32 0.48 23.63
CA ASP A 86 -11.09 0.48 25.08
C ASP A 86 -9.60 0.15 25.35
N PRO A 87 -8.73 1.01 25.94
CA PRO A 87 -9.02 2.17 26.80
C PRO A 87 -8.31 3.49 26.35
N GLY A 88 -9.04 4.61 26.33
CA GLY A 88 -8.39 5.94 26.25
C GLY A 88 -9.20 7.06 25.59
N GLY A 89 -10.29 6.73 24.89
CA GLY A 89 -11.20 7.72 24.32
C GLY A 89 -10.64 8.43 23.10
N PHE A 90 -11.02 7.97 21.91
CA PHE A 90 -10.99 8.81 20.72
C PHE A 90 -12.15 8.46 19.79
N GLY A 91 -12.91 9.49 19.42
CA GLY A 91 -14.05 9.41 18.52
C GLY A 91 -13.62 9.65 17.08
N GLY A 92 -13.42 8.58 16.33
CA GLY A 92 -13.25 8.62 14.87
C GLY A 92 -14.19 7.62 14.21
N SER A 93 -14.99 8.08 13.23
CA SER A 93 -15.84 7.21 12.41
C SER A 93 -15.15 6.90 11.09
N VAL A 94 -15.09 5.64 10.65
CA VAL A 94 -14.75 5.34 9.25
C VAL A 94 -15.54 4.14 8.71
N ARG A 95 -15.99 4.31 7.47
CA ARG A 95 -16.57 3.30 6.57
C ARG A 95 -15.47 2.55 5.81
N GLY A 96 -15.66 1.24 5.69
CA GLY A 96 -15.27 0.47 4.52
C GLY A 96 -14.01 -0.36 4.72
N LEU A 97 -14.17 -1.68 4.81
CA LEU A 97 -13.03 -2.61 4.87
C LEU A 97 -13.38 -3.85 4.00
N GLY A 98 -12.43 -4.30 3.18
CA GLY A 98 -12.52 -5.43 2.24
C GLY A 98 -11.67 -6.64 2.68
N LYS A 99 -12.02 -7.85 2.19
CA LYS A 99 -11.45 -9.18 2.54
C LYS A 99 -10.26 -9.59 1.67
N ALA A 100 -9.45 -10.51 2.19
CA ALA A 100 -8.37 -11.24 1.50
C ALA A 100 -8.66 -12.75 1.41
N VAL A 101 -8.06 -13.41 0.41
CA VAL A 101 -8.00 -14.88 0.18
C VAL A 101 -6.56 -15.24 -0.24
N THR A 102 -6.03 -16.36 0.25
CA THR A 102 -4.61 -16.80 0.11
C THR A 102 -4.50 -18.09 -0.72
N PHE A 103 -3.47 -18.23 -1.58
CA PHE A 103 -2.88 -19.52 -2.00
C PHE A 103 -1.43 -19.42 -2.54
N GLY A 104 -0.54 -20.32 -2.04
CA GLY A 104 0.46 -21.13 -2.79
C GLY A 104 1.82 -20.55 -3.25
N GLU A 105 2.93 -21.09 -2.73
CA GLU A 105 4.31 -20.93 -3.27
C GLU A 105 4.56 -21.72 -4.58
N PRO A 106 5.49 -21.28 -5.46
CA PRO A 106 6.83 -21.92 -5.48
C PRO A 106 8.06 -21.04 -5.85
N SER A 107 9.21 -21.65 -5.52
CA SER A 107 10.67 -21.44 -5.70
C SER A 107 11.31 -20.61 -6.86
N GLY A 108 12.38 -19.87 -6.50
CA GLY A 108 13.76 -20.06 -7.03
C GLY A 108 14.21 -19.27 -8.28
N GLY A 109 15.13 -18.30 -8.11
CA GLY A 109 15.79 -17.57 -9.21
C GLY A 109 17.33 -17.70 -9.21
N ASN A 110 17.90 -18.00 -10.38
CA ASN A 110 19.33 -18.23 -10.66
C ASN A 110 20.08 -16.92 -11.03
N GLY A 111 20.60 -16.18 -10.04
CA GLY A 111 21.50 -15.04 -10.29
C GLY A 111 22.99 -15.41 -10.16
N PRO A 112 23.92 -14.72 -10.86
CA PRO A 112 25.35 -14.92 -10.65
C PRO A 112 25.76 -14.51 -9.23
N ALA A 113 26.82 -15.14 -8.70
CA ALA A 113 27.32 -14.89 -7.35
C ALA A 113 27.57 -13.38 -7.10
N GLY A 114 26.92 -12.82 -6.08
CA GLY A 114 26.97 -11.39 -5.75
C GLY A 114 25.79 -10.55 -6.30
N SER A 115 24.88 -11.15 -7.05
CA SER A 115 23.63 -10.46 -7.42
C SER A 115 22.71 -10.31 -6.21
N PRO A 116 21.95 -9.20 -6.11
CA PRO A 116 20.90 -9.08 -5.12
C PRO A 116 19.90 -10.24 -5.24
N PRO A 117 19.33 -10.72 -4.12
CA PRO A 117 18.41 -11.85 -4.12
C PRO A 117 17.25 -11.63 -5.08
N ALA A 118 16.74 -12.72 -5.67
CA ALA A 118 15.61 -12.69 -6.59
C ALA A 118 14.46 -11.86 -6.00
N ARG A 119 13.88 -10.98 -6.81
CA ARG A 119 12.82 -10.04 -6.43
C ARG A 119 11.58 -10.83 -6.02
N ARG A 120 11.34 -10.97 -4.71
CA ARG A 120 10.08 -11.54 -4.21
C ARG A 120 9.07 -10.41 -4.13
N ALA A 121 8.03 -10.46 -4.96
CA ALA A 121 6.86 -9.63 -4.75
C ALA A 121 6.28 -10.00 -3.37
N LEU A 122 6.15 -9.04 -2.46
CA LEU A 122 5.30 -9.19 -1.29
C LEU A 122 3.87 -9.28 -1.82
N THR A 123 3.40 -10.50 -2.08
CA THR A 123 2.06 -10.74 -2.63
C THR A 123 0.95 -10.48 -1.62
N ASP A 124 1.24 -10.12 -0.37
CA ASP A 124 0.19 -9.89 0.62
C ASP A 124 0.62 -9.02 1.82
N VAL A 125 0.59 -7.69 1.65
CA VAL A 125 0.47 -6.74 2.78
C VAL A 125 -0.85 -5.99 2.62
N THR A 126 -1.93 -6.65 3.02
CA THR A 126 -3.32 -6.18 2.90
C THR A 126 -3.53 -4.71 3.35
N GLU A 127 -4.47 -4.05 2.66
CA GLU A 127 -4.96 -2.68 2.88
C GLU A 127 -5.28 -2.22 4.32
N PRO A 128 -5.68 -3.06 5.30
CA PRO A 128 -6.06 -2.56 6.64
C PRO A 128 -4.93 -1.83 7.36
N ARG A 129 -3.68 -2.32 7.25
CA ARG A 129 -2.54 -1.72 7.96
C ARG A 129 -2.01 -0.46 7.28
N MET A 130 -2.13 -0.38 5.95
CA MET A 130 -1.76 0.82 5.19
C MET A 130 -2.81 1.93 5.32
N ARG A 131 -4.09 1.61 5.51
CA ARG A 131 -5.12 2.59 5.84
C ARG A 131 -4.88 3.28 7.17
N VAL A 132 -4.31 2.59 8.16
CA VAL A 132 -3.93 3.21 9.43
C VAL A 132 -2.91 4.35 9.21
N PHE A 133 -2.02 4.23 8.23
CA PHE A 133 -1.13 5.32 7.84
C PHE A 133 -1.84 6.44 7.07
N VAL A 134 -2.75 6.12 6.14
CA VAL A 134 -3.37 7.09 5.21
C VAL A 134 -4.61 7.79 5.80
N GLU A 135 -5.35 7.15 6.71
CA GLU A 135 -6.63 7.67 7.26
C GLU A 135 -6.46 8.48 8.56
N GLN A 136 -5.31 8.46 9.24
CA GLN A 136 -5.14 9.09 10.57
C GLN A 136 -4.70 10.56 10.58
N GLY A 137 -4.39 11.18 9.43
CA GLY A 137 -3.97 12.58 9.38
C GLY A 137 -2.66 12.88 10.14
N GLU A 138 -2.18 14.13 10.09
CA GLU A 138 -0.88 14.54 10.68
C GLU A 138 -0.75 14.19 12.18
N ASP A 139 -1.85 14.17 12.94
CA ASP A 139 -1.83 14.02 14.39
C ASP A 139 -1.73 12.54 14.86
N GLY A 140 -2.16 11.57 14.05
CA GLY A 140 -1.96 10.13 14.34
C GLY A 140 -0.67 9.56 13.76
N MET A 141 -0.08 10.26 12.78
CA MET A 141 1.13 9.80 12.10
C MET A 141 2.36 9.83 13.02
N ALA A 142 2.52 10.85 13.86
CA ALA A 142 3.67 10.96 14.76
C ALA A 142 3.81 9.75 15.70
N ASP A 143 2.69 9.23 16.21
CA ASP A 143 2.66 8.08 17.13
C ASP A 143 2.85 6.73 16.41
N LEU A 144 2.52 6.64 15.12
CA LEU A 144 2.69 5.44 14.28
C LEU A 144 4.09 5.31 13.68
N LEU A 145 4.75 6.43 13.36
CA LEU A 145 6.11 6.41 12.81
C LEU A 145 7.16 5.98 13.86
N ASP A 146 6.84 6.09 15.15
CA ASP A 146 7.72 5.73 16.28
C ASP A 146 7.44 4.34 16.88
N ARG A 147 6.31 3.68 16.55
CA ARG A 147 5.83 2.47 17.26
C ARG A 147 5.91 1.16 16.51
N ASP A 148 6.14 1.15 15.19
CA ASP A 148 5.99 -0.09 14.40
C ASP A 148 7.19 -0.37 13.48
N ASP A 149 8.34 -0.62 14.13
CA ASP A 149 9.61 -1.03 13.51
C ASP A 149 9.45 -2.25 12.57
N GLY A 150 8.43 -3.08 12.80
CA GLY A 150 8.14 -4.28 12.00
C GLY A 150 7.64 -3.95 10.59
N ILE A 151 6.59 -3.13 10.49
CA ILE A 151 5.96 -2.80 9.19
C ILE A 151 6.87 -1.90 8.37
N VAL A 152 7.43 -0.85 8.99
CA VAL A 152 8.35 0.06 8.30
C VAL A 152 9.59 -0.71 7.86
N GLY A 153 10.17 -1.56 8.73
CA GLY A 153 11.33 -2.39 8.40
C GLY A 153 11.07 -3.39 7.27
N GLU A 154 9.92 -4.06 7.25
CA GLU A 154 9.53 -4.95 6.14
C GLU A 154 9.37 -4.17 4.83
N ARG A 155 8.70 -3.01 4.87
CA ARG A 155 8.53 -2.21 3.65
C ARG A 155 9.85 -1.64 3.15
N LEU A 156 10.76 -1.23 4.03
CA LEU A 156 12.11 -0.81 3.64
C LEU A 156 12.87 -1.94 2.94
N ARG A 157 12.83 -3.17 3.48
CA ARG A 157 13.46 -4.33 2.80
C ARG A 157 12.87 -4.57 1.41
N TYR A 158 11.57 -4.38 1.24
CA TYR A 158 10.92 -4.44 -0.08
C TYR A 158 11.40 -3.33 -1.01
N LEU A 159 11.53 -2.09 -0.52
CA LEU A 159 12.04 -0.96 -1.28
C LEU A 159 13.52 -1.13 -1.67
N GLU A 160 14.34 -1.71 -0.78
CA GLU A 160 15.75 -2.04 -1.03
C GLU A 160 15.91 -3.13 -2.09
N ALA A 161 15.04 -4.16 -2.04
CA ALA A 161 15.03 -5.21 -3.05
C ALA A 161 14.62 -4.69 -4.44
N GLY A 162 13.77 -3.66 -4.48
CA GLY A 162 13.27 -3.07 -5.72
C GLY A 162 14.25 -2.11 -6.41
N GLY A 163 15.11 -1.43 -5.66
CA GLY A 163 16.07 -0.50 -6.20
C GLY A 163 16.69 0.41 -5.16
N HIS A 164 17.00 1.65 -5.57
CA HIS A 164 17.81 2.58 -4.79
C HIS A 164 16.98 3.59 -3.99
N ALA A 165 15.68 3.37 -3.80
CA ALA A 165 14.82 4.32 -3.08
C ALA A 165 15.36 4.58 -1.66
N VAL A 166 15.65 3.51 -0.91
CA VAL A 166 16.19 3.63 0.45
C VAL A 166 17.58 4.24 0.39
N GLY A 167 18.55 3.62 -0.31
CA GLY A 167 19.95 4.05 -0.32
C GLY A 167 20.20 5.49 -0.82
N ARG A 168 19.32 6.07 -1.64
CA ARG A 168 19.51 7.41 -2.22
C ARG A 168 18.57 8.49 -1.69
N HIS A 169 17.45 8.10 -1.08
CA HIS A 169 16.40 9.02 -0.68
C HIS A 169 15.76 8.71 0.68
N GLY A 170 16.19 7.65 1.38
CA GLY A 170 15.71 7.29 2.73
C GLY A 170 16.25 8.19 3.84
N GLY A 171 15.75 7.96 5.06
CA GLY A 171 16.05 8.77 6.23
C GLY A 171 17.51 8.71 6.69
N GLN A 172 18.23 7.67 6.31
CA GLN A 172 19.67 7.53 6.61
C GLN A 172 20.57 8.37 5.69
N VAL A 173 20.02 8.99 4.64
CA VAL A 173 20.81 9.81 3.71
C VAL A 173 21.09 11.18 4.34
N THR A 174 22.36 11.41 4.64
CA THR A 174 22.85 12.60 5.36
C THR A 174 22.86 13.86 4.50
N GLY A 175 22.94 15.02 5.17
CA GLY A 175 23.07 16.30 4.47
C GLY A 175 24.36 16.39 3.67
N GLU A 176 25.45 15.83 4.18
CA GLU A 176 26.77 15.78 3.55
C GLU A 176 26.72 14.96 2.25
N GLN A 177 26.07 13.79 2.28
CA GLN A 177 25.85 12.97 1.07
C GLN A 177 25.03 13.72 0.01
N LEU A 178 23.98 14.44 0.40
CA LEU A 178 23.17 15.23 -0.54
C LEU A 178 23.93 16.44 -1.08
N GLN A 179 24.75 17.10 -0.26
CA GLN A 179 25.62 18.18 -0.71
C GLN A 179 26.60 17.68 -1.77
N ALA A 180 27.36 16.62 -1.45
CA ALA A 180 28.33 16.03 -2.36
C ALA A 180 27.65 15.50 -3.64
N ARG A 181 26.45 14.91 -3.54
CA ARG A 181 25.66 14.53 -4.72
C ARG A 181 25.35 15.73 -5.61
N ALA A 182 24.94 16.86 -5.03
CA ALA A 182 24.59 18.05 -5.79
C ALA A 182 25.83 18.78 -6.35
N SER A 183 26.93 18.89 -5.61
CA SER A 183 28.14 19.63 -5.99
C SER A 183 29.14 18.83 -6.83
N GLU A 184 29.28 17.55 -6.52
CA GLU A 184 30.36 16.67 -7.03
C GLU A 184 29.82 15.47 -7.80
N GLY A 185 28.51 15.19 -7.71
CA GLY A 185 27.88 14.09 -8.45
C GLY A 185 28.07 12.74 -7.76
N LEU A 186 28.53 12.73 -6.52
CA LEU A 186 28.74 11.49 -5.77
C LEU A 186 27.41 10.78 -5.50
N ASP A 187 27.36 9.48 -5.75
CA ASP A 187 26.23 8.63 -5.39
C ASP A 187 26.18 8.47 -3.86
N PRO A 188 25.07 8.82 -3.18
CA PRO A 188 24.94 8.65 -1.74
C PRO A 188 25.26 7.23 -1.23
N MET A 189 25.08 6.20 -2.07
CA MET A 189 25.27 4.81 -1.66
C MET A 189 26.74 4.39 -1.57
N ASN A 190 27.62 4.97 -2.38
CA ASN A 190 29.01 4.52 -2.48
C ASN A 190 30.05 5.66 -2.38
N GLY A 191 29.61 6.92 -2.37
CA GLY A 191 30.50 8.08 -2.26
C GLY A 191 31.39 8.31 -3.50
N SER A 192 31.05 7.74 -4.65
CA SER A 192 31.81 7.85 -5.89
C SER A 192 31.00 8.52 -7.01
N THR A 193 31.67 9.01 -8.05
CA THR A 193 31.03 9.52 -9.27
C THR A 193 30.48 8.40 -10.17
N THR A 194 30.53 7.13 -9.72
CA THR A 194 30.00 5.98 -10.45
C THR A 194 28.71 5.51 -9.81
N ASP A 195 27.66 5.41 -10.59
CA ASP A 195 26.34 4.93 -10.18
C ASP A 195 26.46 3.48 -9.68
N TRP A 196 26.09 3.24 -8.43
CA TRP A 196 26.20 1.93 -7.80
C TRP A 196 25.45 0.82 -8.55
N TYR A 197 24.33 1.14 -9.20
CA TYR A 197 23.47 0.14 -9.85
C TYR A 197 23.92 -0.20 -11.26
N HIS A 198 24.38 0.78 -12.03
CA HIS A 198 24.64 0.61 -13.46
C HIS A 198 26.13 0.67 -13.82
N GLY A 199 26.99 1.11 -12.88
CA GLY A 199 28.43 1.29 -13.13
C GLY A 199 28.78 2.44 -14.08
N LEU A 200 27.80 3.28 -14.42
CA LEU A 200 27.96 4.45 -15.30
C LEU A 200 28.30 5.69 -14.48
N GLU A 201 28.78 6.75 -15.14
CA GLU A 201 28.96 8.06 -14.50
C GLU A 201 27.62 8.53 -13.90
N HIS A 202 27.63 8.83 -12.60
CA HIS A 202 26.46 9.26 -11.86
C HIS A 202 26.22 10.74 -12.15
N ASN A 203 24.97 11.06 -12.48
CA ASN A 203 24.59 12.42 -12.81
C ASN A 203 24.77 13.37 -11.61
N MET A 204 25.11 14.63 -11.90
CA MET A 204 25.19 15.69 -10.92
C MET A 204 23.89 16.52 -10.90
N PRO A 205 22.86 16.13 -10.13
CA PRO A 205 21.55 16.80 -10.18
C PRO A 205 21.62 18.23 -9.62
N ARG A 206 20.71 19.10 -10.08
CA ARG A 206 20.54 20.44 -9.50
C ARG A 206 20.02 20.39 -8.06
N HIS A 207 19.10 19.48 -7.77
CA HIS A 207 18.56 19.26 -6.43
C HIS A 207 18.84 17.82 -6.02
N ALA A 208 19.53 17.65 -4.89
CA ALA A 208 19.69 16.36 -4.22
C ALA A 208 18.79 16.35 -2.98
N THR A 209 17.82 15.46 -2.95
CA THR A 209 16.74 15.46 -1.95
C THR A 209 16.54 14.06 -1.38
N ALA A 210 16.11 14.00 -0.12
CA ALA A 210 15.75 12.78 0.57
C ALA A 210 14.59 13.05 1.53
N PHE A 211 14.00 11.98 2.06
CA PHE A 211 13.04 12.05 3.16
C PHE A 211 13.80 12.19 4.49
N THR A 212 13.21 12.91 5.45
CA THR A 212 13.83 13.10 6.78
C THR A 212 13.78 11.84 7.64
N SER A 213 12.93 10.88 7.30
CA SER A 213 12.86 9.57 7.96
C SER A 213 12.50 8.47 6.98
N ASN A 214 12.85 7.23 7.34
CA ASN A 214 12.46 6.06 6.57
C ASN A 214 10.95 5.84 6.55
N ALA A 215 10.28 6.20 7.64
CA ALA A 215 8.84 6.09 7.73
C ALA A 215 8.13 7.09 6.79
N ALA A 216 8.69 8.29 6.59
CA ALA A 216 8.21 9.23 5.56
C ALA A 216 8.41 8.69 4.13
N LEU A 217 9.54 8.04 3.84
CA LEU A 217 9.77 7.36 2.55
C LEU A 217 8.72 6.27 2.30
N VAL A 218 8.51 5.39 3.28
CA VAL A 218 7.52 4.30 3.22
C VAL A 218 6.12 4.85 2.98
N PHE A 219 5.75 5.89 3.73
CA PHE A 219 4.45 6.54 3.58
C PHE A 219 4.27 7.17 2.19
N ALA A 220 5.28 7.88 1.68
CA ALA A 220 5.24 8.48 0.35
C ALA A 220 5.08 7.44 -0.76
N GLU A 221 5.79 6.33 -0.68
CA GLU A 221 5.67 5.24 -1.64
C GLU A 221 4.31 4.55 -1.55
N ALA A 222 3.80 4.30 -0.34
CA ALA A 222 2.46 3.76 -0.15
C ALA A 222 1.38 4.68 -0.76
N ALA A 223 1.45 5.99 -0.50
CA ALA A 223 0.55 6.96 -1.10
C ALA A 223 0.61 6.92 -2.63
N ALA A 224 1.81 6.83 -3.22
CA ALA A 224 1.99 6.67 -4.65
C ALA A 224 1.35 5.37 -5.16
N ALA A 225 1.67 4.23 -4.57
CA ALA A 225 1.21 2.90 -5.00
C ALA A 225 -0.32 2.76 -5.05
N HIS A 226 -1.03 3.39 -4.12
CA HIS A 226 -2.48 3.31 -3.98
C HIS A 226 -3.24 4.49 -4.60
N SER A 227 -2.53 5.44 -5.22
CA SER A 227 -3.14 6.61 -5.84
C SER A 227 -3.97 6.27 -7.08
N ARG A 228 -4.93 7.15 -7.41
CA ARG A 228 -5.66 7.07 -8.69
C ARG A 228 -4.71 7.23 -9.88
N VAL A 229 -3.65 8.04 -9.71
CA VAL A 229 -2.61 8.24 -10.71
C VAL A 229 -1.90 6.91 -11.01
N ALA A 230 -1.43 6.18 -9.99
CA ALA A 230 -0.79 4.89 -10.20
C ALA A 230 -1.67 3.89 -10.95
N ARG A 231 -2.97 3.83 -10.65
CA ARG A 231 -3.89 2.94 -11.39
C ARG A 231 -4.00 3.33 -12.86
N ALA A 232 -4.10 4.62 -13.16
CA ALA A 232 -4.16 5.12 -14.54
C ALA A 232 -2.85 4.86 -15.29
N GLU A 233 -1.70 5.16 -14.68
CA GLU A 233 -0.37 4.94 -15.26
C GLU A 233 -0.11 3.45 -15.52
N ARG A 234 -0.49 2.56 -14.60
CA ARG A 234 -0.38 1.09 -14.80
C ARG A 234 -1.23 0.63 -15.97
N ALA A 235 -2.49 1.07 -16.05
CA ALA A 235 -3.38 0.71 -17.16
C ALA A 235 -2.86 1.22 -18.52
N ALA A 236 -2.30 2.44 -18.57
CA ALA A 236 -1.68 2.97 -19.77
C ALA A 236 -0.43 2.16 -20.16
N ALA A 237 0.45 1.87 -19.21
CA ALA A 237 1.63 1.04 -19.44
C ALA A 237 1.28 -0.40 -19.86
N ASP A 238 0.17 -0.96 -19.39
CA ASP A 238 -0.33 -2.26 -19.84
C ASP A 238 -0.78 -2.23 -21.30
N ALA A 239 -1.52 -1.18 -21.69
CA ALA A 239 -1.96 -1.00 -23.08
C ALA A 239 -0.79 -0.81 -24.04
N GLU A 240 0.25 -0.08 -23.60
CA GLU A 240 1.45 0.23 -24.39
C GLU A 240 2.58 -0.80 -24.24
N ARG A 241 2.39 -1.82 -23.39
CA ARG A 241 3.41 -2.83 -23.04
C ARG A 241 4.71 -2.23 -22.52
N LEU A 242 4.61 -1.17 -21.73
CA LEU A 242 5.74 -0.57 -21.02
C LEU A 242 6.08 -1.39 -19.76
N ASP A 243 7.37 -1.43 -19.42
CA ASP A 243 7.93 -2.09 -18.25
C ASP A 243 8.27 -1.11 -17.11
N TYR A 244 7.96 0.19 -17.29
CA TYR A 244 8.15 1.23 -16.29
C TYR A 244 6.97 2.21 -16.26
N ILE A 245 6.75 2.83 -15.08
CA ILE A 245 5.85 3.97 -14.90
C ILE A 245 6.42 4.98 -13.92
N TYR A 246 5.98 6.23 -14.04
CA TYR A 246 6.23 7.27 -13.05
C TYR A 246 4.92 7.72 -12.44
N VAL A 247 4.83 7.62 -11.11
CA VAL A 247 3.72 8.16 -10.34
C VAL A 247 4.19 9.46 -9.72
N ILE A 248 3.50 10.55 -10.05
CA ILE A 248 3.86 11.90 -9.62
C ILE A 248 2.68 12.48 -8.85
N LEU A 249 2.88 12.68 -7.54
CA LEU A 249 1.87 13.27 -6.66
C LEU A 249 2.34 14.63 -6.12
N PRO A 250 1.47 15.61 -5.91
CA PRO A 250 1.80 16.79 -5.11
C PRO A 250 2.20 16.38 -3.70
N ALA A 251 3.29 16.94 -3.16
CA ALA A 251 3.75 16.59 -1.82
C ALA A 251 2.73 16.96 -0.73
N ARG A 252 1.95 18.01 -0.96
CA ARG A 252 0.83 18.43 -0.09
C ARG A 252 -0.31 17.41 -0.05
N GLU A 253 -0.58 16.70 -1.15
CA GLU A 253 -1.57 15.62 -1.16
C GLU A 253 -1.09 14.39 -0.38
N VAL A 254 0.23 14.17 -0.32
CA VAL A 254 0.83 13.06 0.43
C VAL A 254 0.89 13.41 1.92
N PHE A 255 1.58 14.48 2.29
CA PHE A 255 1.94 14.79 3.68
C PHE A 255 1.17 15.97 4.30
N GLY A 256 0.14 16.50 3.62
CA GLY A 256 -0.59 17.66 4.10
C GLY A 256 0.18 18.98 4.00
N ASP A 257 -0.27 19.98 4.74
CA ASP A 257 0.25 21.36 4.67
C ASP A 257 1.68 21.46 5.18
N ARG A 258 2.12 20.54 6.03
CA ARG A 258 3.48 20.52 6.60
C ARG A 258 4.44 19.58 5.86
N PHE A 259 4.15 19.25 4.60
CA PHE A 259 4.95 18.32 3.80
C PHE A 259 6.47 18.60 3.85
N ALA A 260 6.87 19.87 3.88
CA ALA A 260 8.28 20.26 3.90
C ALA A 260 9.07 19.71 5.11
N ARG A 261 8.40 19.32 6.21
CA ARG A 261 9.05 18.70 7.39
C ARG A 261 9.51 17.26 7.15
N HIS A 262 8.96 16.61 6.11
CA HIS A 262 9.24 15.22 5.78
C HIS A 262 10.37 15.06 4.75
N MET A 263 11.03 16.16 4.38
CA MET A 263 12.04 16.19 3.33
C MET A 263 13.15 17.17 3.64
N HIS A 264 14.35 16.83 3.18
CA HIS A 264 15.51 17.70 3.21
C HIS A 264 16.27 17.58 1.89
N GLY A 265 17.11 18.56 1.61
CA GLY A 265 17.91 18.51 0.40
C GLY A 265 18.83 19.69 0.27
N TYR A 266 19.69 19.59 -0.74
CA TYR A 266 20.62 20.62 -1.14
C TYR A 266 20.50 20.92 -2.63
N THR A 267 20.55 22.21 -2.95
CA THR A 267 20.48 22.74 -4.31
C THR A 267 21.84 23.26 -4.70
N ARG A 268 22.36 22.77 -5.83
CA ARG A 268 23.59 23.30 -6.43
C ARG A 268 23.31 24.70 -6.98
N LYS A 269 24.12 25.68 -6.55
CA LYS A 269 24.24 26.97 -7.24
C LYS A 269 25.16 26.83 -8.45
N GLY A 270 24.82 27.49 -9.55
CA GLY A 270 25.59 27.40 -10.80
C GLY A 270 25.31 26.14 -11.63
N GLY A 271 26.15 25.93 -12.65
CA GLY A 271 26.08 24.79 -13.57
C GLY A 271 26.90 23.59 -13.09
N PRO A 272 26.71 22.40 -13.68
CA PRO A 272 27.47 21.20 -13.30
C PRO A 272 28.99 21.34 -13.57
N THR A 273 29.39 22.15 -14.55
CA THR A 273 30.82 22.36 -14.90
C THR A 273 31.50 23.46 -14.08
N ARG A 274 30.73 24.26 -13.35
CA ARG A 274 31.20 25.33 -12.46
C ARG A 274 30.29 25.37 -11.22
N PRO A 275 30.34 24.34 -10.37
CA PRO A 275 29.52 24.29 -9.18
C PRO A 275 29.94 25.43 -8.23
N ALA A 276 28.97 26.22 -7.79
CA ALA A 276 29.12 27.09 -6.64
C ALA A 276 28.63 26.33 -5.38
N PRO A 277 28.88 26.87 -4.16
CA PRO A 277 28.42 26.23 -2.93
C PRO A 277 26.94 25.86 -2.99
N THR A 278 26.61 24.72 -2.41
CA THR A 278 25.21 24.29 -2.31
C THR A 278 24.48 25.11 -1.24
N GLU A 279 23.16 25.17 -1.33
CA GLU A 279 22.30 25.73 -0.29
C GLU A 279 21.22 24.70 0.08
N ARG A 280 20.55 24.89 1.23
CA ARG A 280 19.39 24.06 1.55
C ARG A 280 18.28 24.26 0.50
N THR A 281 17.75 23.15 -0.01
CA THR A 281 16.63 23.18 -0.95
C THR A 281 15.38 23.72 -0.28
N VAL A 282 14.71 24.66 -0.94
CA VAL A 282 13.40 25.17 -0.53
C VAL A 282 12.31 24.31 -1.18
N PHE A 283 11.43 23.73 -0.37
CA PHE A 283 10.31 22.92 -0.82
C PHE A 283 9.03 23.76 -0.83
N GLY A 284 8.72 24.37 -1.98
CA GLY A 284 7.52 25.19 -2.18
C GLY A 284 6.27 24.38 -2.54
N GLU A 285 5.15 25.07 -2.75
CA GLU A 285 3.82 24.45 -3.00
C GLU A 285 3.79 23.49 -4.19
N SER A 286 4.65 23.69 -5.19
CA SER A 286 4.74 22.82 -6.37
C SER A 286 5.70 21.64 -6.21
N THR A 287 6.17 21.37 -4.99
CA THR A 287 6.96 20.17 -4.67
C THR A 287 6.14 18.91 -4.94
N LYS A 288 6.78 17.91 -5.55
CA LYS A 288 6.14 16.65 -5.92
C LYS A 288 6.84 15.47 -5.25
N ILE A 289 6.12 14.39 -4.99
CA ILE A 289 6.69 13.07 -4.75
C ILE A 289 6.71 12.34 -6.09
N VAL A 290 7.88 11.85 -6.47
CA VAL A 290 8.05 11.08 -7.70
C VAL A 290 8.46 9.67 -7.32
N THR A 291 7.64 8.70 -7.73
CA THR A 291 7.91 7.27 -7.53
C THR A 291 8.01 6.59 -8.87
N HIS A 292 9.12 5.90 -9.10
CA HIS A 292 9.40 5.13 -10.29
C HIS A 292 9.16 3.66 -9.98
N TYR A 293 8.24 3.04 -10.71
CA TYR A 293 8.01 1.59 -10.65
C TYR A 293 8.50 0.93 -11.94
N LYS A 294 9.00 -0.30 -11.81
CA LYS A 294 9.33 -1.18 -12.92
C LYS A 294 8.74 -2.57 -12.71
N ARG A 295 8.57 -3.31 -13.79
CA ARG A 295 8.25 -4.74 -13.81
C ARG A 295 9.19 -5.46 -14.77
N GLU A 296 9.31 -6.77 -14.64
CA GLU A 296 10.20 -7.55 -15.52
C GLU A 296 9.54 -7.89 -16.86
N ALA A 297 8.23 -8.14 -16.84
CA ALA A 297 7.44 -8.44 -18.03
C ALA A 297 5.98 -7.97 -17.85
N PRO A 298 5.21 -7.81 -18.93
CA PRO A 298 3.77 -7.59 -18.84
C PRO A 298 3.09 -8.68 -17.99
N GLY A 299 2.23 -8.27 -17.05
CA GLY A 299 1.58 -9.17 -16.10
C GLY A 299 2.35 -9.40 -14.79
N GLU A 300 3.65 -9.09 -14.74
CA GLU A 300 4.43 -9.15 -13.50
C GLU A 300 4.13 -7.97 -12.57
N PRO A 301 4.31 -8.14 -11.25
CA PRO A 301 4.11 -7.09 -10.27
C PRO A 301 4.97 -5.85 -10.53
N TRP A 302 4.38 -4.67 -10.31
CA TRP A 302 5.10 -3.41 -10.31
C TRP A 302 5.90 -3.27 -9.01
N VAL A 303 7.22 -3.13 -9.13
CA VAL A 303 8.17 -3.00 -8.03
C VAL A 303 8.73 -1.56 -8.00
N PRO A 304 8.70 -0.86 -6.86
CA PRO A 304 9.28 0.47 -6.74
C PRO A 304 10.81 0.42 -6.85
N VAL A 305 11.36 1.20 -7.77
CA VAL A 305 12.81 1.33 -7.99
C VAL A 305 13.36 2.57 -7.27
N SER A 306 12.59 3.65 -7.24
CA SER A 306 12.95 4.90 -6.57
C SER A 306 11.72 5.64 -6.09
N CYS A 307 11.83 6.37 -4.99
CA CYS A 307 10.82 7.31 -4.50
C CYS A 307 11.54 8.51 -3.90
N PHE A 308 11.24 9.73 -4.36
CA PHE A 308 11.96 10.93 -3.90
C PHE A 308 11.14 12.21 -3.97
N PRO A 309 11.42 13.19 -3.08
CA PRO A 309 10.88 14.54 -3.20
C PRO A 309 11.53 15.26 -4.36
N LYS A 310 10.74 15.86 -5.25
CA LYS A 310 11.19 16.71 -6.35
C LYS A 310 10.79 18.15 -6.04
N ALA A 311 11.77 18.95 -5.64
CA ALA A 311 11.60 20.37 -5.45
C ALA A 311 11.24 21.07 -6.78
N SER A 312 10.47 22.15 -6.67
CA SER A 312 10.17 23.02 -7.79
C SER A 312 11.44 23.67 -8.34
N ARG A 313 11.50 23.89 -9.66
CA ARG A 313 12.57 24.72 -10.24
C ARG A 313 12.40 26.13 -9.69
N THR A 314 13.32 26.54 -8.83
CA THR A 314 13.55 27.94 -8.44
C THR A 314 14.34 28.65 -9.53
#